data_AF-A0A2S8BNG6-F1
#
_entry.id   AF-A0A2S8BNG6-F1
#
_cell.length_a   1.000
_cell.length_b   1.000
_cell.length_c   1.000
_cell.angle_alpha   90.00
_cell.angle_beta   90.00
_cell.angle_gamma   90.00
#
_symmetry.space_group_name_H-M   'P 1'
#
loop_
_entity.id
_entity.type
_entity.pdbx_description
1 polymer ?
#
loop_
_entity_poly.entity_id
_entity_poly.type
_entity_poly.pdbx_seq_one_letter_code
_entity_poly.pdbx_strand_id
1 'polypeptide(L)' 'MAEQADAAHGRGLSFAEAADGIDLGEYATWLDAERVVVNVYQRYRELDADTPRLELMALLGLQAEWLAKRG' A
#
# COMPACT_ATOMS: atom_id res chain seq x y z
N MET A 1 -0.71 -1.75 -10.20
CA MET A 1 -0.53 -0.97 -8.96
C MET A 1 -1.45 0.25 -8.92
N ALA A 2 -1.17 1.32 -9.68
CA ALA A 2 -1.97 2.57 -9.61
C ALA A 2 -3.47 2.35 -9.91
N GLU A 3 -3.82 1.67 -11.01
CA GLU A 3 -5.23 1.41 -11.34
C GLU A 3 -5.97 0.60 -10.26
N GLN A 4 -5.30 -0.38 -9.63
CA GLN A 4 -5.87 -1.17 -8.54
C GLN A 4 -6.03 -0.33 -7.27
N ALA A 5 -5.07 0.56 -6.96
CA ALA A 5 -5.16 1.50 -5.84
C ALA A 5 -6.29 2.53 -6.04
N ASP A 6 -6.42 3.08 -7.25
CA ASP A 6 -7.48 4.03 -7.60
C ASP A 6 -8.86 3.36 -7.50
N ALA A 7 -8.99 2.13 -7.99
CA ALA A 7 -10.21 1.35 -7.88
C ALA A 7 -10.56 1.01 -6.42
N ALA A 8 -9.57 0.69 -5.59
CA ALA A 8 -9.78 0.45 -4.16
C ALA A 8 -10.22 1.73 -3.42
N HIS A 9 -9.61 2.88 -3.75
CA HIS A 9 -9.99 4.18 -3.23
C HIS A 9 -11.43 4.55 -3.61
N GLY A 10 -11.81 4.35 -4.89
CA GLY A 10 -13.19 4.55 -5.35
C GLY A 10 -14.23 3.66 -4.66
N ARG A 11 -13.79 2.55 -4.05
CA ARG A 11 -14.62 1.65 -3.22
C ARG A 11 -14.60 2.01 -1.74
N GLY A 12 -13.88 3.06 -1.33
CA GLY A 12 -13.77 3.50 0.06
C GLY A 12 -12.85 2.64 0.93
N LEU A 13 -12.01 1.80 0.33
CA LEU A 13 -11.03 1.02 1.09
C LEU A 13 -9.88 1.91 1.55
N SER A 14 -9.34 1.65 2.74
CA SER A 14 -8.11 2.29 3.21
C SER A 14 -6.91 1.87 2.35
N PHE A 15 -5.84 2.67 2.38
CA PHE A 15 -4.61 2.35 1.64
C PHE A 15 -3.99 1.02 2.11
N ALA A 16 -4.15 0.65 3.39
CA ALA A 16 -3.65 -0.60 3.94
C ALA A 16 -4.44 -1.80 3.38
N GLU A 17 -5.77 -1.71 3.35
CA GLU A 17 -6.63 -2.73 2.73
C GLU A 17 -6.36 -2.85 1.22
N ALA A 18 -6.15 -1.72 0.54
CA ALA A 18 -5.77 -1.71 -0.85
C ALA A 18 -4.44 -2.42 -1.08
N ALA A 19 -3.41 -2.13 -0.28
CA ALA A 19 -2.10 -2.79 -0.34
C ALA A 19 -2.16 -4.29 -0.04
N ASP A 20 -3.02 -4.72 0.88
CA ASP A 20 -3.27 -6.14 1.16
C ASP A 20 -3.93 -6.85 -0.05
N GLY A 21 -4.80 -6.15 -0.78
CA GLY A 21 -5.53 -6.66 -1.95
C GLY A 21 -4.80 -6.54 -3.29
N ILE A 22 -3.65 -5.87 -3.35
CA ILE A 22 -2.86 -5.77 -4.58
C ILE A 22 -2.36 -7.15 -4.99
N ASP A 23 -2.59 -7.50 -6.25
CA ASP A 23 -1.91 -8.63 -6.89
C ASP A 23 -0.53 -8.18 -7.41
N LEU A 24 0.52 -8.69 -6.76
CA LEU A 24 1.91 -8.43 -7.12
C LEU A 24 2.42 -9.35 -8.24
N GLY A 25 1.70 -10.43 -8.59
CA GLY A 25 2.13 -11.39 -9.59
C GLY A 25 3.56 -11.87 -9.38
N GLU A 26 4.39 -11.77 -10.43
CA GLU A 26 5.81 -12.16 -10.40
C GLU A 26 6.66 -11.36 -9.40
N TYR A 27 6.24 -10.13 -9.07
CA TYR A 27 6.94 -9.24 -8.16
C TYR A 27 6.77 -9.63 -6.68
N ALA A 28 5.88 -10.58 -6.37
CA ALA A 28 5.64 -11.03 -5.00
C ALA A 28 6.88 -11.68 -4.35
N THR A 29 7.82 -12.18 -5.15
CA THR A 29 9.06 -12.83 -4.70
C THR A 29 10.26 -11.90 -4.63
N TRP A 30 10.07 -10.62 -4.97
CA TRP A 30 11.15 -9.65 -4.94
C TRP A 30 11.50 -9.27 -3.51
N LEU A 31 12.77 -8.95 -3.30
CA LEU A 31 13.34 -8.59 -1.99
C LEU A 31 12.70 -7.34 -1.36
N ASP A 32 11.94 -6.56 -2.13
CA ASP A 32 11.31 -5.32 -1.72
C ASP A 32 9.79 -5.28 -1.99
N ALA A 33 9.11 -6.44 -1.98
CA ALA A 33 7.67 -6.54 -2.22
C ALA A 33 6.82 -5.67 -1.27
N GLU A 34 7.30 -5.43 -0.05
CA GLU A 34 6.67 -4.56 0.95
C GLU A 34 6.57 -3.09 0.51
N ARG A 35 7.32 -2.67 -0.52
CA ARG A 35 7.18 -1.32 -1.10
C ARG A 35 5.82 -1.04 -1.70
N VAL A 36 5.02 -2.07 -1.94
CA VAL A 36 3.61 -1.90 -2.33
C VAL A 36 2.85 -1.00 -1.35
N VAL A 37 3.12 -1.11 -0.05
CA VAL A 37 2.44 -0.31 0.99
C VAL A 37 2.71 1.18 0.79
N VAL A 38 3.99 1.55 0.60
CA VAL A 38 4.39 2.95 0.39
C VAL A 38 3.88 3.48 -0.94
N ASN A 39 3.92 2.66 -2.00
CA ASN A 39 3.42 3.06 -3.32
C ASN A 39 1.90 3.33 -3.29
N VAL A 40 1.12 2.46 -2.63
CA VAL A 40 -0.33 2.65 -2.48
C VAL A 40 -0.63 3.85 -1.59
N TYR A 41 0.09 4.03 -0.48
CA TYR A 41 -0.04 5.21 0.38
C TYR A 41 0.24 6.51 -0.37
N GLN A 42 1.32 6.58 -1.16
CA GLN A 42 1.64 7.75 -1.97
C GLN A 42 0.52 8.05 -2.96
N ARG A 43 -0.01 7.02 -3.62
CA ARG A 43 -1.12 7.19 -4.55
C ARG A 43 -2.37 7.73 -3.86
N TYR A 44 -2.72 7.22 -2.69
CA TYR A 44 -3.86 7.72 -1.91
C TYR A 44 -3.70 9.20 -1.54
N ARG A 45 -2.49 9.64 -1.21
CA ARG A 45 -2.20 11.06 -0.94
C ARG A 45 -2.29 11.97 -2.17
N GLU A 46 -2.15 11.42 -3.38
CA GLU A 46 -2.39 12.15 -4.63
C GLU A 46 -3.88 12.24 -4.95
N LEU A 47 -4.66 11.21 -4.61
CA LEU A 47 -6.09 11.13 -4.88
C LEU A 47 -6.93 11.93 -3.87
N ASP A 48 -6.51 11.92 -2.60
CA ASP A 48 -7.25 12.51 -1.50
C ASP A 48 -6.32 13.30 -0.57
N ALA A 49 -6.56 14.62 -0.51
CA ALA A 49 -5.82 15.55 0.32
C ALA A 49 -6.04 15.32 1.83
N ASP A 50 -7.14 14.66 2.21
CA ASP A 50 -7.45 14.30 3.59
C ASP A 50 -6.75 13.01 4.05
N THR A 51 -6.08 12.29 3.13
CA THR A 51 -5.26 11.12 3.50
C THR A 51 -4.21 11.52 4.53
N PRO A 52 -4.20 10.91 5.74
CA PRO A 52 -3.30 11.31 6.81
C PRO A 52 -1.83 11.23 6.42
N ARG A 53 -1.05 12.24 6.83
CA ARG A 53 0.40 12.21 6.64
C ARG A 53 1.05 11.36 7.71
N LEU A 54 1.56 10.21 7.30
CA LEU A 54 2.33 9.30 8.15
C LEU A 54 3.82 9.67 8.15
N GLU A 55 4.42 9.57 9.33
CA GLU A 55 5.87 9.66 9.52
C GLU A 55 6.58 8.44 8.91
N LEU A 56 7.85 8.62 8.54
CA LEU A 56 8.64 7.57 7.88
C LEU A 56 8.67 6.26 8.71
N MET A 57 8.86 6.36 10.02
CA MET A 57 8.90 5.18 10.89
C MET A 57 7.56 4.44 10.95
N ALA A 58 6.44 5.14 10.84
CA ALA A 58 5.12 4.52 10.79
C ALA A 58 4.95 3.75 9.46
N LEU A 59 5.41 4.32 8.34
CA LEU A 59 5.38 3.63 7.04
C LEU A 59 6.25 2.37 7.03
N LEU A 60 7.46 2.44 7.60
CA LEU A 60 8.34 1.27 7.73
C LEU A 60 7.71 0.18 8.61
N GLY A 61 6.99 0.56 9.67
CA GLY A 61 6.23 -0.37 10.50
C GLY A 61 5.14 -1.10 9.71
N LEU A 62 4.34 -0.36 8.93
CA LEU A 62 3.29 -0.95 8.09
C LEU A 62 3.86 -1.87 7.01
N GLN A 63 5.01 -1.54 6.43
CA GLN A 63 5.72 -2.42 5.49
C GLN A 63 6.15 -3.74 6.15
N ALA A 64 6.72 -3.67 7.36
CA ALA A 64 7.12 -4.84 8.10
C ALA A 64 5.92 -5.73 8.49
N GLU A 65 4.81 -5.13 8.93
CA GLU A 65 3.57 -5.83 9.24
C GLU A 65 2.97 -6.50 8.00
N TRP A 66 2.92 -5.79 6.87
CA TRP A 66 2.43 -6.32 5.60
C TRP A 66 3.28 -7.52 5.14
N LEU A 67 4.61 -7.43 5.25
CA LEU A 67 5.52 -8.50 4.89
C LEU A 67 5.36 -9.72 5.81
N ALA A 68 5.24 -9.49 7.13
CA ALA A 68 5.06 -10.54 8.12
C ALA A 68 3.77 -11.35 7.92
N LYS A 69 2.70 -10.75 7.39
CA LYS A 69 1.46 -11.47 7.04
C LYS A 69 1.63 -12.44 5.85
N ARG A 70 2.71 -12.31 5.08
CA ARG A 70 2.97 -13.04 3.83
C ARG A 70 4.14 -14.02 3.92
N GLY A 71 4.72 -14.18 5.12
CA GLY A 71 5.77 -15.15 5.48
C GLY A 71 5.24 -16.27 6.36
#